data_AF-H9V355-F1
#
_entry.id   AF-H9V355-F1
#
_cell.length_a   1.000
_cell.length_b   1.000
_cell.length_c   1.000
_cell.angle_alpha   90.00
_cell.angle_beta   90.00
_cell.angle_gamma   90.00
#
_symmetry.space_group_name_H-M   'P 1'
#
loop_
_entity.id
_entity.type
_entity.pdbx_description
1 polymer ?
#
loop_
_entity_poly.entity_id
_entity_poly.type
_entity_poly.pdbx_seq_one_letter_code
_entity_poly.pdbx_strand_id
1 'polypeptide(L)'
;FGDAINIVDWVRSKIQTKEGIAEVLDQNVGASCGSVQEEMMLVLRVALLCTTRCPADRPSMRDVVSMLSEAKPRRKTLLNLHC
;
A
#
# COMPACT_ATOMS: atom_id res chain seq x y z
N PHE A 1 -12.43 -12.77 -6.63
CA PHE A 1 -13.42 -11.74 -6.26
C PHE A 1 -14.79 -12.20 -6.73
N GLY A 2 -15.62 -12.66 -5.81
CA GLY A 2 -16.95 -13.24 -6.07
C GLY A 2 -17.65 -13.35 -4.72
N ASP A 3 -18.94 -13.00 -4.67
CA ASP A 3 -19.72 -12.52 -3.52
C ASP A 3 -19.41 -11.07 -3.13
N ALA A 4 -20.44 -10.35 -2.66
CA ALA A 4 -20.52 -8.89 -2.48
C ALA A 4 -19.58 -8.28 -1.40
N ILE A 5 -18.34 -8.77 -1.32
CA ILE A 5 -17.32 -8.35 -0.38
C ILE A 5 -16.68 -7.06 -0.90
N ASN A 6 -16.71 -6.02 -0.08
CA ASN A 6 -16.03 -4.78 -0.34
C ASN A 6 -14.51 -5.00 -0.42
N ILE A 7 -13.85 -4.44 -1.44
CA ILE A 7 -12.41 -4.59 -1.63
C ILE A 7 -11.60 -4.19 -0.39
N VAL A 8 -12.03 -3.17 0.35
CA VAL A 8 -11.34 -2.71 1.56
C VAL A 8 -11.42 -3.77 2.67
N ASP A 9 -12.57 -4.41 2.86
CA ASP A 9 -12.72 -5.48 3.85
C ASP A 9 -11.90 -6.72 3.45
N TRP A 10 -11.89 -7.07 2.15
CA TRP A 10 -11.03 -8.14 1.63
C TRP A 10 -9.54 -7.87 1.88
N VAL A 11 -9.05 -6.67 1.54
CA VAL A 11 -7.66 -6.26 1.81
C VAL A 11 -7.34 -6.35 3.30
N ARG A 12 -8.22 -5.84 4.18
CA ARG A 12 -8.03 -5.89 5.65
C ARG A 12 -7.91 -7.32 6.18
N SER A 13 -8.63 -8.27 5.59
CA SER A 13 -8.51 -9.69 5.96
C SER A 13 -7.17 -10.30 5.53
N LYS A 14 -6.61 -9.85 4.40
CA LYS A 14 -5.39 -10.42 3.80
C LYS A 14 -4.10 -9.87 4.38
N ILE A 15 -4.07 -8.59 4.79
CA ILE A 15 -2.84 -7.97 5.32
C ILE A 15 -2.41 -8.48 6.72
N GLN A 16 -3.16 -9.38 7.33
CA GLN A 16 -2.84 -9.97 8.64
C GLN A 16 -1.72 -11.01 8.54
N THR A 17 -1.42 -11.52 7.34
CA THR A 17 -0.37 -12.51 7.10
C THR A 17 0.59 -12.03 5.99
N LYS A 18 1.81 -12.55 5.98
CA LYS A 18 2.80 -12.19 4.94
C LYS A 18 2.37 -12.69 3.56
N GLU A 19 1.78 -13.87 3.53
CA GLU A 19 1.28 -14.51 2.31
C GLU A 19 0.12 -13.71 1.73
N GLY A 20 -0.78 -13.20 2.58
CA GLY A 20 -1.91 -12.39 2.13
C GLY A 20 -1.49 -11.01 1.60
N ILE A 21 -0.38 -10.44 2.09
CA ILE A 21 0.18 -9.22 1.49
C ILE A 21 0.57 -9.47 0.03
N ALA A 22 1.21 -10.59 -0.29
CA ALA A 22 1.61 -10.91 -1.66
C ALA A 22 0.41 -11.10 -2.61
N GLU A 23 -0.76 -11.50 -2.10
CA GLU A 23 -2.01 -11.58 -2.87
C GLU A 23 -2.65 -10.20 -3.14
N VAL A 24 -2.38 -9.20 -2.30
CA VAL A 24 -2.94 -7.84 -2.43
C VAL A 24 -2.11 -6.98 -3.40
N LEU A 25 -0.81 -7.21 -3.47
CA LEU A 25 0.09 -6.40 -4.29
C LEU A 25 0.04 -6.82 -5.77
N ASP A 26 -0.08 -5.84 -6.66
CA ASP A 26 -0.07 -6.08 -8.11
C ASP A 26 1.33 -6.53 -8.57
N GLN A 27 1.41 -7.76 -9.09
CA GLN A 27 2.66 -8.35 -9.55
C GLN A 27 3.28 -7.62 -10.75
N ASN A 28 2.47 -6.91 -11.54
CA ASN A 28 2.95 -6.17 -12.71
C ASN A 28 3.66 -4.86 -12.32
N VAL A 29 3.53 -4.42 -11.06
CA VAL A 29 4.12 -3.18 -10.54
C VAL A 29 5.51 -3.44 -9.94
N GLY A 30 6.10 -4.62 -10.18
CA GLY A 30 7.41 -4.97 -9.64
C GLY A 30 7.35 -5.53 -8.23
N ALA A 31 6.26 -6.20 -7.84
CA ALA A 31 6.14 -6.85 -6.53
C ALA A 31 7.19 -7.95 -6.27
N SER A 32 7.90 -8.41 -7.32
CA SER A 32 9.08 -9.27 -7.22
C SER A 32 10.30 -8.55 -6.65
N CYS A 33 10.29 -7.22 -6.62
CA CYS A 33 11.36 -6.39 -6.14
C CYS A 33 11.10 -5.94 -4.70
N GLY A 34 11.94 -6.36 -3.75
CA GLY A 34 11.71 -6.12 -2.32
C GLY A 34 11.58 -4.64 -1.93
N SER A 35 12.36 -3.75 -2.57
CA SER A 35 12.26 -2.31 -2.35
C SER A 35 10.92 -1.75 -2.84
N VAL A 36 10.47 -2.16 -4.03
CA VAL A 36 9.18 -1.73 -4.59
C VAL A 36 8.02 -2.30 -3.76
N GLN A 37 8.13 -3.54 -3.30
CA GLN A 37 7.16 -4.14 -2.39
C GLN A 37 7.03 -3.33 -1.09
N GLU A 38 8.13 -2.86 -0.52
CA GLU A 38 8.11 -1.99 0.66
C GLU A 38 7.42 -0.65 0.38
N GLU A 39 7.68 -0.03 -0.78
CA GLU A 39 6.97 1.19 -1.24
C GLU A 39 5.46 0.95 -1.35
N MET A 40 5.06 -0.15 -1.99
CA MET A 40 3.66 -0.52 -2.16
C MET A 40 2.98 -0.75 -0.80
N MET A 41 3.68 -1.35 0.17
CA MET A 41 3.17 -1.51 1.53
C MET A 41 2.97 -0.17 2.25
N LEU A 42 3.88 0.79 2.10
CA LEU A 42 3.72 2.13 2.67
C LEU A 42 2.49 2.84 2.09
N VAL A 43 2.32 2.80 0.77
CA VAL A 43 1.14 3.38 0.10
C VAL A 43 -0.15 2.67 0.53
N LEU A 44 -0.12 1.34 0.66
CA LEU A 44 -1.26 0.55 1.14
C LEU A 44 -1.69 0.96 2.55
N ARG A 45 -0.74 1.24 3.45
CA ARG A 45 -1.03 1.75 4.80
C ARG A 45 -1.77 3.09 4.75
N VAL A 46 -1.34 4.01 3.89
CA VAL A 46 -2.04 5.30 3.69
C VAL A 46 -3.46 5.06 3.18
N ALA A 47 -3.64 4.17 2.20
CA ALA A 47 -4.97 3.83 1.67
C ALA A 47 -5.91 3.25 2.75
N LEU A 48 -5.40 2.45 3.67
CA LEU A 48 -6.17 1.89 4.78
C LEU A 48 -6.64 2.96 5.78
N LEU A 49 -5.81 3.98 6.04
CA LEU A 49 -6.20 5.14 6.85
C LEU A 49 -7.31 5.95 6.16
N CYS A 50 -7.17 6.23 4.86
CA CYS A 50 -8.16 6.95 4.06
C CYS A 50 -9.52 6.24 4.00
N THR A 51 -9.54 4.91 4.13
CA THR A 51 -10.75 4.07 4.04
C THR A 51 -11.27 3.62 5.40
N THR A 52 -10.84 4.25 6.49
CA THR A 52 -11.33 3.94 7.85
C THR A 52 -12.85 4.11 7.94
N ARG A 53 -13.50 3.21 8.69
CA ARG A 53 -14.97 3.17 8.82
C ARG A 53 -15.51 4.46 9.45
N CYS A 54 -14.84 4.95 10.49
CA CYS A 54 -15.13 6.24 11.10
C CYS A 54 -14.61 7.38 10.20
N PRO A 55 -15.48 8.29 9.72
CA PRO A 55 -15.04 9.41 8.89
C PRO A 55 -14.11 10.39 9.62
N ALA A 56 -14.26 10.54 10.94
CA ALA A 56 -13.45 11.45 11.76
C ALA A 56 -11.99 10.99 11.90
N ASP A 57 -11.72 9.69 11.74
CA ASP A 57 -10.36 9.13 11.83
C ASP A 57 -9.61 9.21 10.49
N ARG A 58 -10.28 9.63 9.41
CA ARG A 58 -9.66 9.74 8.10
C ARG A 58 -8.74 10.96 8.08
N PRO A 59 -7.51 10.83 7.55
CA PRO A 59 -6.60 11.96 7.46
C PRO A 59 -7.13 13.04 6.52
N SER A 60 -6.71 14.29 6.74
CA SER A 60 -6.98 15.35 5.76
C SER A 60 -6.19 15.09 4.48
N MET A 61 -6.64 15.62 3.35
CA MET A 61 -5.89 15.50 2.10
C MET A 61 -4.47 16.09 2.18
N ARG A 62 -4.26 17.10 3.05
CA ARG A 62 -2.93 17.64 3.33
C ARG A 62 -2.02 16.59 3.97
N ASP A 63 -2.53 15.87 4.97
CA ASP A 63 -1.79 14.83 5.66
C ASP A 63 -1.53 13.65 4.72
N VAL A 64 -2.50 13.27 3.88
CA VAL A 64 -2.34 12.24 2.84
C VAL A 64 -1.19 12.59 1.90
N VAL A 65 -1.10 13.84 1.43
CA VAL A 65 -0.01 14.28 0.56
C VAL A 65 1.34 14.26 1.29
N SER A 66 1.39 14.63 2.58
CA SER A 66 2.61 14.53 3.39
C SER A 66 3.06 13.07 3.51
N MET A 67 2.16 12.18 3.94
CA MET A 67 2.42 10.75 4.08
C MET A 67 2.90 10.12 2.77
N LEU A 68 2.25 10.44 1.64
CA LEU A 68 2.67 9.93 0.33
C LEU A 68 4.02 10.50 -0.12
N SER A 69 4.38 11.71 0.30
CA SER A 69 5.68 12.30 -0.01
C SER A 69 6.79 11.66 0.81
N GLU A 70 6.51 11.27 2.05
CA GLU A 70 7.42 10.53 2.94
C GLU A 70 7.54 9.06 2.57
N ALA A 71 6.47 8.46 2.03
CA ALA A 71 6.47 7.09 1.51
C ALA A 71 7.30 6.92 0.23
N LYS A 72 7.82 8.01 -0.36
CA LYS A 72 8.80 7.94 -1.44
C LYS A 72 10.16 7.61 -0.82
N PRO A 73 10.79 6.47 -1.17
CA PRO A 73 12.18 6.30 -0.83
C PRO A 73 12.98 7.36 -1.59
N ARG A 74 14.10 7.75 -0.99
CA ARG A 74 15.14 8.47 -1.74
C ARG A 74 15.65 7.51 -2.80
N ARG A 75 14.97 7.46 -3.96
CA ARG A 75 15.52 6.93 -5.19
C ARG A 75 16.79 7.72 -5.39
N LYS A 76 17.92 7.17 -4.96
CA LYS A 76 19.20 7.58 -5.53
C LYS A 76 19.01 7.30 -7.00
N THR A 77 18.95 8.34 -7.82
CA THR A 77 18.91 8.29 -9.27
C THR A 77 20.24 7.76 -9.81
N LEU A 78 20.70 6.62 -9.30
CA LEU A 78 21.99 6.01 -9.56
C LEU A 78 21.76 4.51 -9.74
N LEU A 79 21.36 4.17 -10.96
CA LEU A 79 21.90 3.06 -11.74
C LEU A 79 21.85 1.62 -11.21
N ASN A 80 21.15 1.28 -10.13
CA ASN A 80 20.99 -0.12 -9.74
C ASN A 80 19.60 -0.39 -9.16
N LEU A 81 18.61 -0.51 -10.05
CA LEU A 81 17.45 -1.35 -9.77
C LEU A 81 17.94 -2.80 -9.98
N HIS A 82 18.70 -3.35 -9.02
CA HIS A 82 19.03 -4.77 -9.05
C HIS A 82 17.88 -5.51 -8.37
N CYS A 83 16.82 -5.64 -9.16
CA CYS A 83 15.96 -6.79 -9.19
C CYS A 83 16.23 -7.43 -10.57
#